data_AF-C0QH51-F1
#
_entry.id   AF-C0QH51-F1
#
_cell.length_a   1.000
_cell.length_b   1.000
_cell.length_c   1.000
_cell.angle_alpha   90.00
_cell.angle_beta   90.00
_cell.angle_gamma   90.00
#
_symmetry.space_group_name_H-M   'P 1'
#
loop_
_entity.id
_entity.type
_entity.pdbx_description
1 polymer ?
#
loop_
_entity_poly.entity_id
_entity_poly.type
_entity_poly.pdbx_seq_one_letter_code
_entity_poly.pdbx_strand_id
1 'polypeptide(L)'
;MIAGLNTVNIEATATLDMDATLAQTMKETASHCYKGFKAFQPFTTWWFEQGIVLHTKFRDGNVPAGYEQLRVFKEALDCLPSNVEKVRIRSDTAAYQHDLLRYCEKGDNKRYGTE
;
A
#
# COMPACT_ATOMS: atom_id res chain seq x y z
N MET A 1 14.25 7.23 7.56
CA MET A 1 14.90 5.92 7.34
C MET A 1 14.86 5.53 5.86
N ILE A 2 13.68 5.50 5.21
CA ILE A 2 13.54 5.19 3.77
C ILE A 2 14.34 6.14 2.86
N ALA A 3 14.41 7.43 3.19
CA ALA A 3 15.18 8.39 2.40
C ALA A 3 16.69 8.13 2.34
N GLY A 4 17.27 7.45 3.35
CA GLY A 4 18.68 7.06 3.32
C GLY A 4 18.96 5.80 2.50
N LEU A 5 17.94 5.00 2.18
CA LEU A 5 18.11 3.80 1.34
C LEU A 5 18.22 4.19 -0.13
N ASN A 6 17.34 5.09 -0.59
CA ASN A 6 17.35 5.56 -1.98
C ASN A 6 18.47 6.58 -2.29
N THR A 7 19.43 6.78 -1.37
CA THR A 7 20.68 7.52 -1.62
C THR A 7 21.86 6.59 -1.91
N VAL A 8 21.76 5.30 -1.55
CA VAL A 8 22.81 4.30 -1.81
C VAL A 8 22.53 3.54 -3.10
N ASN A 9 21.28 3.08 -3.28
CA ASN A 9 20.80 2.56 -4.55
C ASN A 9 19.69 3.49 -5.05
N ILE A 10 20.00 4.34 -6.03
CA ILE A 10 19.10 5.40 -6.47
C ILE A 10 18.12 4.85 -7.50
N GLU A 11 16.85 4.86 -7.15
CA GLU A 11 15.75 4.51 -8.03
C GLU A 11 14.83 5.71 -8.24
N ALA A 12 14.68 6.15 -9.49
CA ALA A 12 13.78 7.24 -9.87
C ALA A 12 12.31 6.77 -10.01
N THR A 13 12.10 5.46 -10.14
CA THR A 13 10.78 4.83 -10.20
C THR A 13 10.52 4.01 -8.94
N ALA A 14 9.30 4.10 -8.41
CA ALA A 14 8.83 3.23 -7.34
C ALA A 14 7.57 2.47 -7.77
N THR A 15 7.69 1.15 -7.91
CA THR A 15 6.56 0.25 -8.09
C THR A 15 6.08 -0.18 -6.70
N LEU A 16 4.86 0.22 -6.37
CA LEU A 16 4.22 -0.02 -5.09
C LEU A 16 3.22 -1.17 -5.18
N ASP A 17 3.51 -2.25 -4.46
CA ASP A 17 2.61 -3.41 -4.35
C ASP A 17 1.78 -3.29 -3.09
N MET A 18 0.46 -3.25 -3.25
CA MET A 18 -0.48 -3.15 -2.12
C MET A 18 -1.18 -4.49 -1.91
N ASP A 19 -1.08 -5.04 -0.70
CA ASP A 19 -1.69 -6.31 -0.33
C ASP A 19 -2.29 -6.29 1.08
N ALA A 20 -3.32 -7.12 1.28
CA ALA A 20 -3.99 -7.33 2.56
C ALA A 20 -3.94 -8.82 2.95
N THR A 21 -3.07 -9.16 3.90
CA THR A 21 -2.88 -10.55 4.32
C THR A 21 -3.70 -10.87 5.56
N LEU A 22 -4.51 -11.93 5.54
CA LEU A 22 -5.20 -12.44 6.73
C LEU A 22 -4.23 -13.24 7.62
N ALA A 23 -3.98 -12.73 8.82
CA ALA A 23 -3.21 -13.40 9.87
C ALA A 23 -4.17 -13.97 10.93
N GLN A 24 -4.42 -15.28 10.89
CA GLN A 24 -5.28 -15.96 11.85
C GLN A 24 -4.75 -15.82 13.28
N THR A 25 -5.66 -15.67 14.26
CA THR A 25 -5.31 -15.54 15.66
C THR A 25 -6.37 -16.15 16.58
N MET A 26 -5.94 -16.52 17.80
CA MET A 26 -6.82 -16.96 18.88
C MET A 26 -7.09 -15.84 19.89
N LYS A 27 -6.62 -14.61 19.64
CA LYS A 27 -6.84 -13.48 20.55
C LYS A 27 -8.33 -13.23 20.71
N GLU A 28 -8.79 -13.18 21.97
CA GLU A 28 -10.21 -13.05 22.29
C GLU A 28 -10.84 -11.81 21.64
N THR A 29 -10.12 -10.69 21.68
CA THR A 29 -10.55 -9.39 21.17
C THR A 29 -10.50 -9.27 19.64
N ALA A 30 -10.03 -10.28 18.91
CA ALA A 30 -9.93 -10.20 17.45
C ALA A 30 -11.27 -10.48 16.77
N SER A 31 -11.51 -9.78 15.66
CA SER A 31 -12.71 -9.91 14.84
C SER A 31 -12.61 -11.07 13.85
N HIS A 32 -13.77 -11.64 13.48
CA HIS A 32 -13.84 -12.65 12.41
C HIS A 32 -13.66 -11.99 11.04
N CYS A 33 -12.86 -12.63 10.18
CA CYS A 33 -12.71 -12.24 8.79
C CYS A 33 -13.76 -12.88 7.89
N TYR A 34 -13.78 -12.48 6.61
CA TYR A 34 -14.68 -13.02 5.60
C TYR A 34 -14.50 -14.53 5.34
N LYS A 35 -13.37 -15.12 5.75
CA LYS A 35 -13.13 -16.58 5.69
C LYS A 35 -13.64 -17.35 6.93
N GLY A 36 -14.31 -16.68 7.87
CA GLY A 36 -14.98 -17.32 9.00
C GLY A 36 -14.11 -17.62 10.22
N PHE A 37 -12.88 -17.10 10.29
CA PHE A 37 -12.00 -17.25 11.46
C PHE A 37 -11.55 -15.90 12.03
N LYS A 38 -11.17 -15.85 13.31
CA LYS A 38 -10.60 -14.65 13.93
C LYS A 38 -9.23 -14.32 13.33
N ALA A 39 -9.05 -13.08 12.89
CA ALA A 39 -7.83 -12.65 12.25
C ALA A 39 -7.52 -11.17 12.51
N PHE A 40 -6.28 -10.80 12.26
CA PHE A 40 -5.92 -9.45 11.85
C PHE A 40 -5.70 -9.45 10.35
N GLN A 41 -5.86 -8.30 9.70
CA GLN A 41 -5.63 -8.15 8.27
C GLN A 41 -4.66 -6.99 8.00
N PRO A 42 -3.37 -7.13 8.38
CA PRO A 42 -2.37 -6.13 8.03
C PRO A 42 -2.40 -5.82 6.54
N PHE A 43 -2.36 -4.52 6.24
CA PHE A 43 -2.30 -4.00 4.89
C PHE A 43 -0.93 -3.42 4.66
N THR A 44 -0.17 -3.97 3.71
CA THR A 44 1.21 -3.58 3.43
C THR A 44 1.33 -2.92 2.07
N THR A 45 2.30 -2.01 1.96
CA THR A 45 2.73 -1.43 0.70
C THR A 45 4.22 -1.69 0.54
N TRP A 46 4.56 -2.53 -0.43
CA TRP A 46 5.93 -2.95 -0.75
C TRP A 46 6.50 -2.07 -1.86
N TRP A 47 7.76 -1.64 -1.71
CA TRP A 47 8.51 -0.97 -2.76
C TRP A 47 9.38 -2.01 -3.46
N PHE A 48 9.00 -2.37 -4.69
CA PHE A 48 9.64 -3.44 -5.45
C PHE A 48 11.13 -3.20 -5.71
N GLU A 49 11.51 -2.02 -6.21
CA GLU A 49 12.89 -1.72 -6.62
C GLU A 49 13.86 -1.72 -5.42
N GLN A 50 13.39 -1.30 -4.24
CA GLN A 50 14.20 -1.32 -3.01
C GLN A 50 14.09 -2.62 -2.22
N GLY A 51 13.11 -3.48 -2.52
CA GLY A 51 12.89 -4.73 -1.81
C GLY A 51 12.51 -4.54 -0.33
N ILE A 52 11.69 -3.53 -0.01
CA ILE A 52 11.31 -3.20 1.37
C ILE A 52 9.81 -2.94 1.53
N VAL A 53 9.30 -3.06 2.76
CA VAL A 53 7.99 -2.53 3.13
C VAL A 53 8.11 -1.01 3.30
N LEU A 54 7.42 -0.25 2.45
CA LEU A 54 7.38 1.21 2.50
C LEU A 54 6.42 1.72 3.57
N HIS A 55 5.25 1.10 3.68
CA HIS A 55 4.20 1.52 4.59
C HIS A 55 3.33 0.31 5.02
N THR A 56 2.77 0.36 6.23
CA THR A 56 1.86 -0.68 6.73
C THR A 56 0.74 -0.06 7.58
N LYS A 57 -0.45 -0.65 7.52
CA LYS A 57 -1.54 -0.41 8.47
C LYS A 57 -1.95 -1.73 9.11
N PHE A 58 -1.96 -1.73 10.43
CA PHE A 58 -2.59 -2.81 11.18
C PHE A 58 -4.11 -2.65 11.15
N ARG A 59 -4.84 -3.71 10.78
CA ARG A 59 -6.30 -3.69 10.68
C ARG A 59 -6.89 -4.94 11.31
N ASP A 60 -8.10 -4.84 11.82
CA ASP A 60 -8.87 -5.98 12.30
C ASP A 60 -9.30 -6.89 11.13
N GLY A 61 -9.54 -8.17 11.43
CA GLY A 61 -9.89 -9.17 10.40
C GLY A 61 -11.21 -8.91 9.68
N ASN A 62 -12.13 -8.15 10.29
CA ASN A 62 -13.41 -7.78 9.68
C ASN A 62 -13.32 -6.57 8.74
N VAL A 63 -12.17 -5.91 8.64
CA VAL A 63 -11.97 -4.79 7.70
C VAL A 63 -11.86 -5.37 6.29
N PRO A 64 -12.64 -4.90 5.30
CA PRO A 64 -12.48 -5.35 3.91
C PRO A 64 -11.09 -5.06 3.36
N ALA A 65 -10.56 -5.93 2.49
CA ALA A 65 -9.22 -5.77 1.90
C ALA A 65 -9.04 -4.40 1.21
N GLY A 66 -10.02 -3.98 0.41
CA GLY A 66 -10.01 -2.68 -0.28
C GLY A 66 -10.39 -1.47 0.61
N TYR A 67 -10.64 -1.64 1.90
CA TYR A 67 -11.09 -0.52 2.75
C TYR A 67 -10.08 0.63 2.75
N GLU A 68 -10.54 1.83 2.37
CA GLU A 68 -9.76 3.07 2.30
C GLU A 68 -8.42 2.97 1.55
N GLN A 69 -8.37 2.17 0.48
CA GLN A 69 -7.12 1.89 -0.22
C GLN A 69 -6.46 3.14 -0.81
N LEU A 70 -7.24 4.08 -1.37
CA LEU A 70 -6.72 5.36 -1.84
C LEU A 70 -6.06 6.19 -0.72
N ARG A 71 -6.61 6.15 0.50
CA ARG A 71 -6.02 6.84 1.65
C ARG A 71 -4.66 6.22 1.98
N VAL A 72 -4.59 4.90 2.07
CA VAL A 72 -3.32 4.19 2.36
C VAL A 72 -2.29 4.38 1.25
N PHE A 73 -2.73 4.40 -0.01
CA PHE A 73 -1.84 4.69 -1.13
C PHE A 73 -1.20 6.07 -1.00
N LYS A 74 -1.99 7.11 -0.70
CA LYS A 74 -1.48 8.46 -0.46
C LYS A 74 -0.50 8.53 0.72
N GLU A 75 -0.81 7.87 1.83
CA GLU A 75 0.10 7.78 2.98
C GLU A 75 1.43 7.09 2.60
N ALA A 76 1.39 6.08 1.72
CA ALA A 76 2.59 5.44 1.22
C ALA A 76 3.41 6.37 0.30
N LEU A 77 2.76 7.16 -0.56
CA LEU A 77 3.42 8.18 -1.39
C LEU A 77 4.18 9.21 -0.55
N ASP A 78 3.60 9.63 0.58
CA ASP A 78 4.24 10.59 1.50
C ASP A 78 5.53 10.03 2.12
N CYS A 79 5.69 8.69 2.16
CA CYS A 79 6.90 8.04 2.65
C CYS A 79 8.03 7.99 1.63
N LEU A 80 7.77 8.26 0.35
CA LEU A 80 8.77 8.17 -0.72
C LEU A 80 9.76 9.34 -0.69
N PRO A 81 11.06 9.09 -0.94
CA PRO A 81 12.08 10.12 -0.94
C PRO A 81 12.05 10.99 -2.19
N SER A 82 12.42 12.27 -2.06
CA SER A 82 12.22 13.34 -3.06
C SER A 82 12.81 13.05 -4.44
N ASN A 83 13.77 12.13 -4.54
CA ASN A 83 14.40 11.71 -5.78
C ASN A 83 13.59 10.65 -6.57
N VAL A 84 12.46 10.16 -6.05
CA VAL A 84 11.50 9.38 -6.81
C VAL A 84 10.63 10.33 -7.63
N GLU A 85 10.59 10.10 -8.94
CA GLU A 85 9.91 10.93 -9.94
C GLU A 85 8.68 10.21 -10.54
N LYS A 86 8.70 8.88 -10.58
CA LYS A 86 7.60 8.06 -11.13
C LYS A 86 7.14 7.02 -10.14
N VAL A 87 5.82 6.81 -10.06
CA VAL A 87 5.23 5.77 -9.22
C VAL A 87 4.32 4.89 -10.07
N ARG A 88 4.46 3.58 -9.92
CA ARG A 88 3.55 2.58 -10.48
C ARG A 88 2.82 1.89 -9.36
N ILE A 89 1.56 1.53 -9.57
CA ILE A 89 0.79 0.73 -8.62
C ILE A 89 0.58 -0.67 -9.20
N ARG A 90 0.82 -1.69 -8.38
CA ARG A 90 0.46 -3.08 -8.68
C ARG A 90 -0.36 -3.63 -7.52
N SER A 91 -1.52 -4.21 -7.83
CA SER A 91 -2.39 -4.79 -6.82
C SER A 91 -3.35 -5.79 -7.46
N ASP A 92 -4.06 -6.55 -6.63
CA ASP A 92 -5.03 -7.54 -7.06
C ASP A 92 -6.43 -6.93 -7.25
N THR A 93 -7.45 -7.78 -7.37
CA THR A 93 -8.84 -7.35 -7.56
C THR A 93 -9.39 -6.51 -6.41
N ALA A 94 -8.85 -6.62 -5.18
CA ALA A 94 -9.31 -5.79 -4.06
C ALA A 94 -9.05 -4.28 -4.29
N ALA A 95 -8.10 -3.97 -5.17
CA ALA A 95 -7.77 -2.62 -5.61
C ALA A 95 -8.56 -2.09 -6.81
N TYR A 96 -9.52 -2.86 -7.32
CA TYR A 96 -10.40 -2.39 -8.39
C TYR A 96 -11.43 -1.40 -7.84
N GLN A 97 -10.95 -0.20 -7.49
CA GLN A 97 -11.72 0.90 -6.93
C GLN A 97 -11.65 2.11 -7.86
N HIS A 98 -12.81 2.58 -8.30
CA HIS A 98 -12.90 3.70 -9.25
C HIS A 98 -12.15 4.94 -8.77
N ASP A 99 -12.20 5.26 -7.47
CA ASP A 99 -11.52 6.44 -6.94
C ASP A 99 -9.99 6.30 -6.98
N LEU A 100 -9.46 5.10 -6.74
CA LEU A 100 -8.02 4.82 -6.84
C LEU A 100 -7.55 4.90 -8.29
N LEU A 101 -8.26 4.25 -9.20
CA LEU A 101 -7.95 4.27 -10.63
C LEU A 101 -8.01 5.69 -11.20
N ARG A 102 -9.06 6.44 -10.87
CA ARG A 102 -9.23 7.84 -11.26
C ARG A 102 -8.11 8.73 -10.71
N TYR A 103 -7.66 8.49 -9.48
CA TYR A 103 -6.54 9.24 -8.90
C TYR A 103 -5.24 8.99 -9.67
N CYS A 104 -4.97 7.73 -10.04
CA CYS A 104 -3.82 7.37 -10.86
C CYS A 104 -3.90 7.94 -12.28
N GLU A 105 -5.09 7.99 -12.88
CA GLU A 105 -5.33 8.53 -14.22
C GLU A 105 -5.18 10.06 -14.27
N LYS A 106 -5.70 10.78 -13.26
CA LYS A 106 -5.72 12.25 -13.27
C LYS A 106 -4.36 12.90 -13.12
N GLY A 107 -3.43 12.26 -12.41
CA GLY A 107 -2.12 12.85 -12.14
C GLY A 107 -2.16 14.08 -11.26
N ASP A 108 -3.18 14.19 -10.40
CA ASP A 108 -3.32 15.32 -9.48
C ASP A 108 -2.11 15.43 -8.52
N ASN A 109 -1.32 14.36 -8.38
CA ASN A 109 -0.06 14.41 -7.65
C ASN A 109 1.03 15.09 -8.49
N LYS A 110 1.25 16.38 -8.24
CA LYS A 110 2.27 17.22 -8.93
C LYS A 110 3.69 16.66 -8.91
N ARG A 111 4.00 15.73 -8.01
CA ARG A 111 5.33 15.13 -7.88
C ARG A 111 5.54 13.90 -8.77
N TYR A 112 4.48 13.17 -9.08
CA TYR A 112 4.57 11.91 -9.81
C TYR A 112 3.78 12.01 -11.12
N GLY A 113 4.44 11.71 -12.24
CA GLY A 113 3.79 11.70 -13.55
C GLY A 113 2.72 10.62 -13.67
N THR A 114 1.75 10.85 -14.56
CA THR A 114 0.70 9.89 -14.97
C THR A 114 1.19 8.95 -16.05
N GLU A 115 1.71 7.77 -15.68
CA GLU A 115 1.92 6.65 -16.61
C GLU A 115 1.96 5.29 -15.92
#